data_AF-A0A950MS53-F1
#
_entry.id   AF-A0A950MS53-F1
#
_cell.length_a   1.000
_cell.length_b   1.000
_cell.length_c   1.000
_cell.angle_alpha   90.00
_cell.angle_beta   90.00
_cell.angle_gamma   90.00
#
_symmetry.space_group_name_H-M   'P 1'
#
loop_
_entity.id
_entity.type
_entity.pdbx_description
1 polymer ?
#
loop_
_entity_poly.entity_id
_entity_poly.type
_entity_poly.pdbx_seq_one_letter_code
_entity_poly.pdbx_strand_id
1 'polypeptide(L)'
;LDRARGVFSRPEHKLSGQSYHGRVLVLDAAKGGVATAWMLHEMTARGVMPAALVLNAVNPIMVQGAALADFTMISGFDVDITAAIPDGAMVEVDPGERPCIRVLP
;
A
#
# COMPACT_ATOMS: atom_id res chain seq x y z
N LEU A 1 4.56 -9.28 -6.21
CA LEU A 1 4.78 -8.07 -7.02
C LEU A 1 5.95 -8.35 -7.93
N ASP A 2 5.86 -7.96 -9.20
CA ASP A 2 7.04 -7.77 -10.04
C ASP A 2 7.58 -6.37 -9.72
N ARG A 3 8.73 -6.33 -9.05
CA ARG A 3 9.35 -5.11 -8.50
C ARG A 3 10.19 -4.36 -9.54
N ALA A 4 10.45 -4.98 -10.68
CA ALA A 4 11.09 -4.31 -11.81
C ALA A 4 10.05 -3.64 -12.71
N ARG A 5 8.92 -4.32 -12.97
CA ARG A 5 7.87 -3.80 -13.86
C ARG A 5 6.80 -2.96 -13.17
N GLY A 6 6.71 -3.01 -11.84
CA GLY A 6 5.69 -2.25 -11.12
C GLY A 6 4.30 -2.87 -11.17
N VAL A 7 4.16 -4.19 -11.37
CA VAL A 7 2.86 -4.86 -11.56
C VAL A 7 2.60 -6.02 -10.59
N PHE A 8 1.33 -6.35 -10.35
CA PHE A 8 0.94 -7.58 -9.65
C PHE A 8 1.24 -8.79 -10.53
N SER A 9 2.14 -9.67 -10.05
CA SER A 9 2.68 -10.79 -10.83
C SER A 9 2.01 -12.14 -10.62
N ARG A 10 1.14 -12.25 -9.61
CA ARG A 10 0.47 -13.51 -9.26
C ARG A 10 -0.84 -13.61 -10.04
N PRO A 11 -1.03 -14.61 -10.93
CA PRO A 11 -2.25 -14.76 -11.71
C PRO A 11 -3.53 -14.79 -10.87
N GLU A 12 -3.44 -15.39 -9.68
CA GLU A 12 -4.60 -15.60 -8.81
C GLU A 12 -5.00 -14.36 -8.01
N HIS A 13 -4.22 -13.29 -8.10
CA HIS A 13 -4.51 -12.04 -7.42
C HIS A 13 -5.53 -11.23 -8.24
N LYS A 14 -6.54 -10.65 -7.59
CA LYS A 14 -7.58 -9.83 -8.25
C LYS A 14 -7.02 -8.72 -9.14
N LEU A 15 -5.88 -8.14 -8.74
CA LEU A 15 -5.19 -7.08 -9.47
C LEU A 15 -4.10 -7.57 -10.43
N SER A 16 -4.02 -8.86 -10.74
CA SER A 16 -2.99 -9.44 -11.62
C SER A 16 -2.82 -8.65 -12.92
N GLY A 17 -1.57 -8.36 -13.29
CA GLY A 17 -1.21 -7.58 -14.47
C GLY A 17 -1.38 -6.06 -14.32
N GLN A 18 -2.06 -5.58 -13.28
CA GLN A 18 -2.23 -4.14 -13.06
C GLN A 18 -0.98 -3.51 -12.44
N SER A 19 -0.71 -2.26 -12.83
CA SER A 19 0.36 -1.46 -12.24
C SER A 19 -0.03 -0.96 -10.86
N TYR A 20 0.91 -1.03 -9.92
CA TYR A 20 0.82 -0.36 -8.61
C TYR A 20 1.68 0.91 -8.55
N HIS A 21 2.52 1.17 -9.54
CA HIS A 21 3.44 2.30 -9.54
C HIS A 21 2.68 3.63 -9.44
N GLY A 22 3.02 4.44 -8.44
CA GLY A 22 2.40 5.74 -8.21
C GLY A 22 0.91 5.67 -7.81
N ARG A 23 0.38 4.48 -7.50
CA ARG A 23 -1.02 4.31 -7.06
C ARG A 23 -1.11 4.16 -5.56
N VAL A 24 -2.24 4.57 -4.99
CA VAL A 24 -2.59 4.23 -3.61
C VAL A 24 -3.14 2.80 -3.61
N LEU A 25 -2.52 1.91 -2.84
CA LEU A 25 -3.00 0.54 -2.68
C LEU A 25 -3.89 0.46 -1.44
N VAL A 26 -5.18 0.23 -1.66
CA VAL A 26 -6.16 -0.03 -0.61
C VAL A 26 -6.39 -1.54 -0.56
N LEU A 27 -5.94 -2.20 0.50
CA LEU A 27 -5.98 -3.66 0.65
C LEU A 27 -6.49 -4.03 2.04
N ASP A 28 -7.03 -5.24 2.19
CA ASP A 28 -7.50 -5.71 3.49
C ASP A 28 -6.33 -5.94 4.45
N ALA A 29 -5.41 -6.80 4.03
CA ALA A 29 -4.17 -7.07 4.74
C ALA A 29 -3.05 -7.36 3.74
N ALA A 30 -1.81 -7.16 4.17
CA ALA A 30 -0.65 -7.69 3.49
C ALA A 30 0.08 -8.69 4.38
N LYS A 31 0.72 -9.69 3.75
CA LYS A 31 1.60 -10.59 4.49
C LYS A 31 2.74 -9.76 5.08
N GLY A 32 2.76 -9.60 6.39
CA GLY A 32 3.85 -8.94 7.07
C GLY A 32 4.92 -9.94 7.53
N GLY A 33 6.16 -9.46 7.58
CA GLY A 33 7.33 -10.24 7.91
C GLY A 33 8.59 -9.54 7.44
N VAL A 34 9.76 -10.05 7.84
CA VAL A 34 11.05 -9.43 7.52
C VAL A 34 11.24 -9.27 6.00
N ALA A 35 10.80 -10.28 5.22
CA ALA A 35 10.85 -10.22 3.76
C ALA A 35 10.05 -9.03 3.18
N THR A 36 8.92 -8.67 3.78
CA THR A 36 8.09 -7.54 3.33
C THR A 36 8.75 -6.21 3.65
N ALA A 37 9.41 -6.09 4.80
CA ALA A 37 10.18 -4.88 5.13
C ALA A 37 11.33 -4.64 4.15
N TRP A 38 12.11 -5.69 3.83
CA TRP A 38 13.14 -5.63 2.81
C TRP A 38 12.58 -5.38 1.41
N MET A 39 11.39 -5.89 1.12
CA MET A 39 10.69 -5.63 -0.14
C MET A 39 10.38 -4.13 -0.29
N LEU A 40 9.83 -3.47 0.74
CA LEU A 40 9.53 -2.03 0.70
C LEU A 40 10.81 -1.21 0.49
N HIS A 41 11.87 -1.51 1.23
CA HIS A 41 13.17 -0.83 1.08
C HIS A 41 13.75 -0.98 -0.34
N GLU A 42 13.69 -2.19 -0.92
CA GLU A 42 14.19 -2.46 -2.27
C GLU A 42 13.33 -1.79 -3.35
N MET A 43 12.01 -1.73 -3.16
CA MET A 43 11.11 -1.01 -4.06
C MET A 43 11.37 0.50 -4.05
N THR A 44 11.62 1.09 -2.87
CA THR A 44 12.06 2.49 -2.73
C THR A 44 13.38 2.74 -3.48
N ALA A 45 14.39 1.88 -3.30
CA ALA A 45 15.68 2.01 -3.97
C ALA A 45 15.58 1.92 -5.51
N ARG A 46 14.57 1.22 -6.04
CA ARG A 46 14.27 1.14 -7.48
C ARG A 46 13.46 2.32 -8.02
N GLY A 47 12.84 3.11 -7.15
CA GLY A 47 11.84 4.11 -7.56
C GLY A 47 10.57 3.48 -8.14
N VAL A 48 10.34 2.18 -7.91
CA VAL A 48 9.16 1.45 -8.38
C VAL A 48 8.26 1.13 -7.18
N MET A 49 7.45 2.12 -6.79
CA MET A 49 6.70 2.09 -5.53
C MET A 49 5.24 2.52 -5.76
N PRO A 50 4.27 1.99 -5.01
CA PRO A 50 3.00 2.68 -4.82
C PRO A 50 3.20 4.06 -4.18
N ALA A 51 2.22 4.94 -4.32
CA ALA A 51 2.22 6.26 -3.67
C ALA A 51 1.97 6.16 -2.17
N ALA A 52 1.09 5.24 -1.75
CA ALA A 52 0.80 4.95 -0.36
C ALA A 52 0.21 3.55 -0.20
N LEU A 53 0.27 2.99 1.00
CA LEU A 53 -0.36 1.74 1.38
C LEU A 53 -1.40 1.98 2.47
N VAL A 54 -2.63 1.53 2.21
CA VAL A 54 -3.80 1.73 3.08
C VAL A 54 -4.35 0.35 3.41
N LEU A 55 -4.39 0.02 4.70
CA LEU A 55 -4.69 -1.33 5.16
C LEU A 55 -5.74 -1.34 6.28
N ASN A 56 -6.65 -2.32 6.28
CA ASN A 56 -7.48 -2.60 7.45
C ASN A 56 -6.60 -3.10 8.60
N ALA A 57 -5.72 -4.08 8.31
CA ALA A 57 -4.87 -4.71 9.30
C ALA A 57 -3.39 -4.66 8.93
N VAL A 58 -2.57 -4.26 9.90
CA VAL A 58 -1.09 -4.23 9.82
C VAL A 58 -0.47 -4.97 10.99
N ASN A 59 0.81 -5.31 10.86
CA ASN A 59 1.60 -5.81 11.98
C ASN A 59 2.85 -4.93 12.19
N PRO A 60 3.47 -4.97 13.40
CA PRO A 60 4.59 -4.10 13.72
C PRO A 60 5.79 -4.22 12.78
N ILE A 61 6.03 -5.40 12.20
CA ILE A 61 7.14 -5.62 11.26
C ILE A 61 6.91 -4.82 9.96
N MET A 62 5.67 -4.75 9.47
CA MET A 62 5.36 -3.89 8.33
C MET A 62 5.48 -2.41 8.64
N VAL A 63 5.04 -1.99 9.84
CA VAL A 63 5.19 -0.59 10.28
C VAL A 63 6.66 -0.18 10.30
N GLN A 64 7.52 -1.02 10.86
CA GLN A 64 8.97 -0.81 10.85
C GLN A 64 9.54 -0.79 9.42
N GLY A 65 9.08 -1.68 8.55
CA GLY A 65 9.49 -1.72 7.15
C GLY A 65 9.10 -0.48 6.36
N ALA A 66 7.87 0.03 6.57
CA ALA A 66 7.39 1.26 5.95
C ALA A 66 8.18 2.47 6.45
N ALA A 67 8.42 2.58 7.76
CA ALA A 67 9.22 3.64 8.35
C ALA A 67 10.67 3.62 7.84
N LEU A 68 11.30 2.44 7.75
CA LEU A 68 12.65 2.29 7.19
C LEU A 68 12.73 2.67 5.71
N ALA A 69 11.66 2.43 4.96
CA ALA A 69 11.57 2.72 3.54
C ALA A 69 11.13 4.17 3.24
N ASP A 70 10.94 5.00 4.27
CA ASP A 70 10.34 6.34 4.18
C ASP A 70 9.04 6.34 3.35
N PHE A 71 8.20 5.33 3.59
CA PHE A 71 7.02 5.03 2.78
C PHE A 71 5.73 5.26 3.56
N THR A 72 4.83 6.03 2.96
CA THR A 72 3.52 6.36 3.54
C THR A 72 2.64 5.13 3.68
N MET A 73 2.26 4.83 4.92
CA MET A 73 1.31 3.78 5.25
C MET A 73 0.32 4.26 6.32
N ILE A 74 -0.98 4.02 6.12
CA ILE A 74 -2.03 4.32 7.10
C ILE A 74 -2.93 3.10 7.32
N SER A 75 -3.44 2.95 8.54
CA SER A 75 -4.28 1.83 8.97
C SER A 75 -5.08 2.19 10.22
N GLY A 76 -6.00 1.31 10.64
CA GLY A 76 -6.78 1.48 11.88
C GLY A 76 -8.08 2.25 11.67
N PHE A 77 -8.76 1.96 10.56
CA PHE A 77 -10.05 2.56 10.24
C PHE A 77 -11.19 1.90 11.04
N ASP A 78 -12.23 2.68 11.38
CA ASP A 78 -13.45 2.19 12.02
C ASP A 78 -14.37 1.41 11.06
N VAL A 79 -14.04 1.42 9.76
CA VAL A 79 -14.78 0.76 8.68
C VAL A 79 -13.84 -0.11 7.85
N ASP A 80 -14.39 -1.07 7.12
CA ASP A 80 -13.63 -1.79 6.08
C ASP A 80 -13.30 -0.84 4.93
N ILE A 81 -12.03 -0.46 4.84
CA ILE A 81 -11.56 0.51 3.86
C ILE A 81 -11.65 -0.01 2.42
N THR A 82 -11.62 -1.33 2.24
CA THR A 82 -11.74 -1.96 0.92
C THR A 82 -13.17 -1.97 0.38
N ALA A 83 -14.16 -1.85 1.27
CA ALA A 83 -15.56 -1.66 0.90
C ALA A 83 -15.91 -0.17 0.75
N ALA A 84 -15.26 0.70 1.54
CA ALA A 84 -15.52 2.14 1.54
C ALA A 84 -14.97 2.86 0.30
N ILE A 85 -13.85 2.40 -0.27
CA ILE A 85 -13.19 3.04 -1.40
C ILE A 85 -13.27 2.12 -2.63
N PRO A 86 -13.98 2.52 -3.71
CA PRO A 86 -14.05 1.71 -4.91
C PRO A 86 -12.72 1.73 -5.68
N ASP A 87 -12.42 0.61 -6.35
CA ASP A 87 -11.25 0.53 -7.24
C ASP A 87 -11.34 1.58 -8.35
N GLY A 88 -10.21 2.22 -8.65
CA GLY A 88 -10.14 3.34 -9.60
C GLY A 88 -10.56 4.70 -9.06
N ALA A 89 -10.99 4.81 -7.79
CA ALA A 89 -11.23 6.10 -7.16
C ALA A 89 -9.97 6.96 -7.10
N MET A 90 -10.12 8.26 -7.32
CA MET A 90 -9.08 9.23 -7.02
C MET A 90 -9.12 9.53 -5.52
N VAL A 91 -7.97 9.49 -4.86
CA VAL A 91 -7.88 9.67 -3.41
C VAL A 91 -6.71 10.57 -3.03
N GLU A 92 -6.88 11.29 -1.93
CA GLU A 92 -5.80 12.00 -1.24
C GLU A 92 -5.49 11.27 0.07
N VAL A 93 -4.20 11.04 0.34
CA VAL A 93 -3.71 10.41 1.58
C VAL A 93 -2.87 11.42 2.34
N ASP A 94 -3.25 11.72 3.58
CA ASP A 94 -2.53 12.62 4.48
C ASP A 94 -2.07 11.84 5.71
N PRO A 95 -0.75 11.64 5.92
CA PRO A 95 -0.19 10.95 7.09
C PRO A 95 0.17 11.89 8.26
N GLY A 96 -0.35 13.12 8.30
CA GLY A 96 -0.06 14.11 9.34
C GLY A 96 -0.56 13.73 10.74
N GLU A 97 -0.71 14.71 11.63
CA GLU A 97 -1.10 14.50 13.04
C GLU A 97 -2.41 13.72 13.20
N ARG A 98 -3.33 13.88 12.25
CA ARG A 98 -4.57 13.10 12.13
C ARG A 98 -4.59 12.40 10.77
N PRO A 99 -4.02 11.20 10.66
CA PRO A 99 -3.92 10.50 9.39
C PRO A 99 -5.30 10.27 8.78
N CYS A 100 -5.47 10.60 7.50
CA CYS A 100 -6.73 10.38 6.80
C CYS A 100 -6.54 10.02 5.32
N ILE A 101 -7.60 9.45 4.76
CA ILE A 101 -7.77 9.26 3.33
C ILE A 101 -9.11 9.86 2.92
N ARG A 102 -9.12 10.57 1.79
CA ARG A 102 -10.31 11.23 1.24
C ARG A 102 -10.51 10.81 -0.20
N VAL A 103 -11.75 10.45 -0.55
CA VAL A 103 -12.15 10.22 -1.95
C VAL A 103 -12.39 11.58 -2.59
N LEU A 104 -11.73 11.83 -3.71
CA LEU A 104 -11.89 13.03 -4.51
C LEU A 104 -13.02 12.83 -5.54
N PRO A 105 -13.72 13.93 -5.91
CA PRO A 105 -14.81 13.88 -6.89
C PRO A 105 -14.33 13.52 -8.31
#